data_AF-A0A2C9K6U4-F1
#
_entry.id   AF-A0A2C9K6U4-F1
#
_cell.length_a   1.000
_cell.length_b   1.000
_cell.length_c   1.000
_cell.angle_alpha   90.00
_cell.angle_beta   90.00
_cell.angle_gamma   90.00
#
_symmetry.space_group_name_H-M   'P 1'
#
loop_
_entity.id
_entity.type
_entity.pdbx_description
1 polymer ?
#
loop_
_entity_poly.entity_id
_entity_poly.type
_entity_poly.pdbx_seq_one_letter_code
_entity_poly.pdbx_strand_id
1 'polypeptide(L)'
;MFLNYVILAEKKGSQKTADTNCNLKPDPTWVHEIFQGTLTNETRCLNCETVSSKDEDFLDLSVDVEQNTSITHCLRGFSNTETLCSEHKYYCEVCCSKQEAQKRMRVKKLPQILALHLKRFKYMEHLNRYIKVSYRVVFPLELRLFNT
;
A
#
# COMPACT_ATOMS: atom_id res chain seq x y z
N MET A 1 8.72 2.75 5.48
CA MET A 1 9.38 3.75 6.39
C MET A 1 10.91 3.57 6.50
N PHE A 2 11.44 2.36 6.73
CA PHE A 2 12.89 2.13 6.82
C PHE A 2 13.59 2.05 5.44
N LEU A 3 13.01 1.35 4.47
CA LEU A 3 13.58 1.22 3.12
C LEU A 3 13.71 2.57 2.39
N ASN A 4 12.73 3.46 2.57
CA ASN A 4 12.82 4.84 2.09
C ASN A 4 14.01 5.58 2.72
N TYR A 5 14.27 5.38 4.02
CA TYR A 5 15.44 5.97 4.66
C TYR A 5 16.75 5.43 4.08
N VAL A 6 16.83 4.11 3.81
CA VAL A 6 18.00 3.49 3.17
C VAL A 6 18.24 4.10 1.78
N ILE A 7 17.20 4.22 0.95
CA ILE A 7 17.29 4.86 -0.38
C ILE A 7 17.81 6.30 -0.26
N LEU A 8 17.29 7.07 0.71
CA LEU A 8 17.73 8.44 0.94
C LEU A 8 19.19 8.51 1.41
N ALA A 9 19.64 7.56 2.23
CA ALA A 9 21.02 7.47 2.69
C ALA A 9 21.98 7.13 1.52
N GLU A 10 21.59 6.21 0.63
CA GLU A 10 22.39 5.89 -0.57
C GLU A 10 22.52 7.07 -1.52
N LYS A 11 21.42 7.77 -1.80
CA LYS A 11 21.43 8.95 -2.65
C LYS A 11 22.32 10.07 -2.11
N LYS A 12 22.46 10.16 -0.78
CA LYS A 12 23.43 11.07 -0.14
C LYS A 12 24.88 10.62 -0.31
N GLY A 13 25.14 9.31 -0.39
CA GLY A 13 26.48 8.77 -0.65
C GLY A 13 26.92 8.88 -2.12
N SER A 14 25.98 8.99 -3.05
CA SER A 14 26.24 8.96 -4.50
C SER A 14 26.28 10.33 -5.21
N GLN A 15 26.38 11.44 -4.46
CA GLN A 15 26.56 12.77 -5.05
C GLN A 15 28.00 12.95 -5.57
N LYS A 16 28.27 12.41 -6.77
CA LYS A 16 29.31 12.91 -7.68
C LYS A 16 28.68 13.14 -9.05
N THR A 17 28.53 14.42 -9.38
CA THR A 17 28.29 15.06 -10.70
C THR A 17 27.17 14.52 -11.59
N ALA A 18 26.11 15.33 -11.79
CA ALA A 18 25.53 15.59 -13.11
C ALA A 18 24.60 16.83 -13.07
N ASP A 19 24.94 17.82 -13.90
CA ASP A 19 24.12 18.98 -14.24
C ASP A 19 22.98 18.61 -15.23
N THR A 20 21.96 19.48 -15.24
CA THR A 20 21.00 19.77 -16.33
C THR A 20 19.82 18.83 -16.59
N ASN A 21 18.67 19.25 -16.03
CA ASN A 21 17.33 19.28 -16.63
C ASN A 21 16.91 18.14 -17.60
N CYS A 22 16.31 17.07 -17.06
CA CYS A 22 15.27 16.31 -17.75
C CYS A 22 14.36 15.60 -16.74
N ASN A 23 13.08 15.46 -17.10
CA ASN A 23 12.02 14.81 -16.32
C ASN A 23 12.21 13.28 -16.32
N LEU A 24 13.37 12.81 -15.86
CA LEU A 24 13.75 11.41 -15.80
C LEU A 24 13.44 10.88 -14.40
N LYS A 25 12.66 9.81 -14.32
CA LYS A 25 12.48 9.07 -13.07
C LYS A 25 13.88 8.68 -12.57
N PRO A 26 14.20 8.92 -11.30
CA PRO A 26 15.53 8.64 -10.76
C PRO A 26 15.87 7.16 -10.96
N ASP A 27 17.13 6.87 -11.26
CA ASP A 27 17.59 5.51 -11.52
C ASP A 27 17.22 4.57 -10.36
N PRO A 28 16.76 3.34 -10.67
CA PRO A 28 16.41 2.36 -9.66
C PRO A 28 17.67 1.98 -8.87
N THR A 29 17.60 2.11 -7.55
CA THR A 29 18.64 1.57 -6.66
C THR A 29 18.43 0.08 -6.44
N TRP A 30 19.41 -0.64 -5.89
CA TRP A 30 19.25 -2.06 -5.52
C TRP A 30 18.04 -2.28 -4.58
N VAL A 31 17.68 -1.27 -3.77
CA VAL A 31 16.46 -1.33 -2.93
C VAL A 31 15.21 -1.48 -3.80
N HIS A 32 15.14 -0.78 -4.94
CA HIS A 32 14.03 -0.91 -5.88
C HIS A 32 14.09 -2.26 -6.60
N GLU A 33 15.28 -2.75 -6.96
CA GLU A 33 15.43 -4.06 -7.59
C GLU A 33 14.92 -5.21 -6.69
N ILE A 34 15.19 -5.14 -5.38
CA ILE A 34 14.86 -6.21 -4.45
C ILE A 34 13.46 -6.07 -3.85
N PHE A 35 13.08 -4.86 -3.43
CA PHE A 35 11.88 -4.64 -2.62
C PHE A 35 10.72 -4.00 -3.39
N GLN A 36 10.92 -3.51 -4.62
CA GLN A 36 9.83 -2.89 -5.36
C GLN A 36 8.87 -3.92 -5.94
N GLY A 37 7.61 -3.81 -5.52
CA GLY A 37 6.47 -4.38 -6.21
C GLY A 37 5.57 -3.29 -6.79
N THR A 38 4.51 -3.71 -7.47
CA THR A 38 3.49 -2.81 -8.00
C THR A 38 2.12 -3.28 -7.54
N LEU A 39 1.31 -2.34 -7.05
CA LEU A 39 -0.10 -2.53 -6.73
C LEU A 39 -0.96 -1.89 -7.83
N THR A 40 -2.14 -2.46 -8.08
CA THR A 40 -3.20 -1.81 -8.83
C THR A 40 -4.32 -1.44 -7.87
N ASN A 41 -4.62 -0.15 -7.80
CA ASN A 41 -5.76 0.41 -7.11
C ASN A 41 -6.93 0.52 -8.08
N GLU A 42 -7.98 -0.26 -7.86
CA GLU A 42 -9.17 -0.24 -8.70
C GLU A 42 -10.33 0.42 -7.94
N THR A 43 -11.03 1.35 -8.58
CA THR A 43 -12.21 2.02 -8.03
C THR A 43 -13.37 1.89 -9.02
N ARG A 44 -14.44 1.21 -8.61
CA ARG A 44 -15.69 1.06 -9.38
C ARG A 44 -16.75 2.01 -8.82
N CYS A 45 -17.24 2.93 -9.64
CA CYS A 45 -18.41 3.74 -9.29
C CYS A 45 -19.65 2.84 -9.19
N LEU A 46 -20.45 2.97 -8.14
CA LEU A 46 -21.68 2.17 -7.96
C LEU A 46 -22.89 2.75 -8.69
N ASN A 47 -22.79 3.97 -9.22
CA ASN A 47 -23.88 4.60 -9.99
C ASN A 47 -23.78 4.32 -11.50
N CYS A 48 -22.61 4.54 -12.11
CA CYS A 48 -22.40 4.34 -13.56
C CYS A 48 -21.54 3.12 -13.90
N GLU A 49 -21.11 2.35 -12.90
CA GLU A 49 -20.29 1.16 -13.04
C GLU A 49 -18.90 1.34 -13.68
N THR A 50 -18.51 2.57 -14.01
CA THR A 50 -17.18 2.87 -14.55
C THR A 50 -16.11 2.46 -13.56
N VAL A 51 -15.10 1.74 -14.05
CA VAL A 51 -13.93 1.31 -13.28
C VAL A 51 -12.73 2.15 -13.69
N SER A 52 -12.10 2.79 -12.70
CA SER A 52 -10.78 3.39 -12.86
C SER A 52 -9.74 2.52 -12.18
N SER A 53 -8.57 2.39 -12.79
CA SER A 53 -7.45 1.61 -12.26
C SER A 53 -6.18 2.44 -12.34
N LYS A 54 -5.39 2.43 -11.25
CA LYS A 54 -4.12 3.14 -11.17
C LYS A 54 -3.06 2.23 -10.57
N ASP A 55 -1.92 2.14 -11.24
CA ASP A 55 -0.77 1.39 -10.74
C ASP A 55 0.10 2.28 -9.85
N GLU A 56 0.54 1.72 -8.73
CA GLU A 56 1.40 2.39 -7.76
C GLU A 56 2.49 1.42 -7.28
N ASP A 57 3.74 1.87 -7.32
CA ASP A 57 4.87 1.10 -6.81
C ASP A 57 4.93 1.15 -5.28
N PHE A 58 5.37 0.06 -4.67
CA PHE A 58 5.56 -0.04 -3.22
C PHE A 58 6.87 -0.73 -2.88
N LEU A 59 7.41 -0.42 -1.70
CA LEU A 59 8.60 -1.07 -1.13
C LEU A 59 8.28 -1.91 0.11
N ASP A 60 7.17 -1.60 0.78
CA ASP A 60 6.63 -2.37 1.90
C ASP A 60 5.10 -2.38 1.85
N LEU A 61 4.47 -3.46 2.31
CA LEU A 61 3.03 -3.51 2.53
C LEU A 61 2.73 -3.32 4.01
N SER A 62 1.99 -2.26 4.32
CA SER A 62 1.55 -1.96 5.67
C SER A 62 0.16 -2.58 5.91
N VAL A 63 0.10 -3.65 6.69
CA VAL A 63 -1.14 -4.40 6.96
C VAL A 63 -1.70 -4.13 8.34
N ASP A 64 -3.01 -4.08 8.43
CA ASP A 64 -3.73 -3.92 9.68
C ASP A 64 -3.72 -5.23 10.49
N VAL A 65 -3.51 -5.07 11.80
CA VAL A 65 -3.47 -6.18 12.75
C VAL A 65 -4.76 -6.24 13.54
N GLU A 66 -5.27 -7.45 13.68
CA GLU A 66 -6.48 -7.81 14.43
C GLU A 66 -6.18 -8.92 15.42
N GLN A 67 -7.09 -9.11 16.38
CA GLN A 67 -6.89 -10.11 17.43
C GLN A 67 -7.10 -11.52 16.88
N ASN A 68 -6.21 -12.45 17.23
CA ASN A 68 -6.29 -13.87 16.84
C ASN A 68 -6.27 -14.13 15.32
N THR A 69 -5.60 -13.27 14.54
CA THR A 69 -5.49 -13.42 13.09
C THR A 69 -4.11 -13.90 12.63
N SER A 70 -4.04 -14.38 11.38
CA SER A 70 -2.78 -14.74 10.72
C SER A 70 -2.34 -13.66 9.74
N ILE A 71 -1.07 -13.66 9.34
CA ILE A 71 -0.57 -12.78 8.26
C ILE A 71 -1.36 -12.97 6.97
N THR A 72 -1.71 -14.21 6.66
CA THR A 72 -2.57 -14.55 5.52
C THR A 72 -3.92 -13.85 5.60
N HIS A 73 -4.53 -13.77 6.78
CA HIS A 73 -5.77 -13.04 7.00
C HIS A 73 -5.57 -11.53 6.86
N CYS A 74 -4.52 -10.96 7.47
CA CYS A 74 -4.19 -9.54 7.34
C CYS A 74 -3.99 -9.10 5.88
N LEU A 75 -3.32 -9.92 5.07
CA LEU A 75 -3.12 -9.66 3.64
C LEU A 75 -4.39 -9.78 2.81
N ARG A 76 -5.31 -10.69 3.19
CA ARG A 76 -6.66 -10.70 2.61
C ARG A 76 -7.40 -9.42 2.93
N GLY A 77 -7.35 -8.97 4.19
CA GLY A 77 -7.89 -7.67 4.63
C GLY A 77 -7.35 -6.50 3.80
N PHE A 78 -6.05 -6.49 3.52
CA PHE A 78 -5.41 -5.48 2.67
C PHE A 78 -5.99 -5.42 1.25
N SER A 79 -6.35 -6.57 0.67
CA SER A 79 -6.94 -6.67 -0.67
C SER A 79 -8.47 -6.74 -0.69
N ASN A 80 -9.12 -6.59 0.47
CA ASN A 80 -10.58 -6.57 0.54
C ASN A 80 -11.12 -5.34 -0.20
N THR A 81 -12.34 -5.48 -0.70
CA THR A 81 -13.06 -4.35 -1.30
C THR A 81 -13.62 -3.48 -0.19
N GLU A 82 -13.21 -2.22 -0.14
CA GLU A 82 -13.78 -1.19 0.71
C GLU A 82 -14.89 -0.44 -0.04
N THR A 83 -15.98 -0.10 0.65
CA THR A 83 -17.05 0.73 0.07
C THR A 83 -16.88 2.17 0.56
N LEU A 84 -16.65 3.08 -0.39
CA LEU A 84 -16.57 4.51 -0.19
C LEU A 84 -17.99 5.09 -0.16
N CYS A 85 -18.47 5.46 1.03
CA CYS A 85 -19.83 5.93 1.26
C CYS A 85 -19.86 7.13 2.24
N SER A 86 -21.05 7.70 2.46
CA SER A 86 -21.28 8.85 3.35
C SER A 86 -20.33 10.02 3.06
N GLU A 87 -19.51 10.45 4.03
CA GLU A 87 -18.57 11.57 3.88
C GLU A 87 -17.38 11.25 2.96
N HIS A 88 -17.11 9.97 2.70
CA HIS A 88 -15.93 9.49 1.98
C HIS A 88 -16.25 9.11 0.52
N LYS A 89 -17.33 9.64 -0.06
CA LYS A 89 -17.74 9.37 -1.45
C LYS A 89 -16.65 9.74 -2.47
N TYR A 90 -16.51 8.91 -3.50
CA TYR A 90 -15.58 9.09 -4.62
C TYR A 90 -16.14 10.09 -5.65
N TYR A 91 -15.31 11.00 -6.15
CA TYR A 91 -15.72 11.87 -7.25
C TYR A 91 -15.60 11.11 -8.58
N CYS A 92 -16.72 10.82 -9.22
CA CYS A 92 -16.75 10.15 -10.51
C CYS A 92 -16.72 11.17 -11.64
N GLU A 93 -15.72 11.07 -12.52
CA GLU A 93 -15.57 11.95 -13.69
C GLU A 93 -16.68 11.75 -14.72
N VAL A 94 -17.24 10.54 -14.82
CA VAL A 94 -18.35 10.23 -15.74
C VAL A 94 -19.69 10.79 -15.22
N CYS A 95 -19.94 10.68 -13.91
CA CYS A 95 -21.15 11.25 -13.30
C CYS A 95 -21.03 12.73 -12.93
N CYS A 96 -19.84 13.32 -13.08
CA CYS A 96 -19.50 14.68 -12.65
C CYS A 96 -19.96 15.02 -11.22
N SER A 97 -19.90 14.05 -10.30
CA SER A 97 -20.45 14.19 -8.94
C SER A 97 -19.87 13.15 -7.97
N LYS A 98 -20.06 13.38 -6.66
CA LYS A 98 -19.67 12.43 -5.60
C LYS A 98 -20.63 11.24 -5.58
N GLN A 99 -20.09 10.05 -5.79
CA GLN A 99 -20.82 8.80 -5.85
C GLN A 99 -20.26 7.79 -4.84
N GLU A 100 -21.10 6.83 -4.48
CA GLU A 100 -20.60 5.65 -3.77
C GLU A 100 -19.76 4.81 -4.73
N ALA A 101 -18.69 4.21 -4.21
CA ALA A 101 -17.77 3.44 -5.02
C ALA A 101 -17.20 2.26 -4.22
N GLN A 102 -16.82 1.20 -4.94
CA GLN A 102 -16.04 0.10 -4.41
C GLN A 102 -14.58 0.28 -4.79
N LYS A 103 -13.70 0.32 -3.80
CA LYS A 103 -12.25 0.41 -4.01
C LYS A 103 -11.57 -0.86 -3.53
N ARG A 104 -10.57 -1.34 -4.27
CA ARG A 104 -9.77 -2.51 -3.89
C ARG A 104 -8.33 -2.36 -4.35
N MET A 105 -7.41 -2.92 -3.58
CA MET A 105 -5.98 -2.95 -3.88
C MET A 105 -5.56 -4.38 -4.24
N ARG A 106 -4.81 -4.53 -5.33
CA ARG A 106 -4.33 -5.83 -5.82
C ARG A 106 -2.85 -5.77 -6.08
N VAL A 107 -2.14 -6.86 -5.81
CA VAL A 107 -0.73 -6.97 -6.20
C VAL A 107 -0.67 -7.29 -7.69
N LYS A 108 -0.04 -6.41 -8.46
CA LYS A 108 0.20 -6.59 -9.89
C LYS A 108 1.56 -7.23 -10.17
N LYS A 109 2.59 -6.78 -9.47
CA LYS A 109 3.96 -7.32 -9.55
C LYS A 109 4.50 -7.55 -8.14
N LEU A 110 5.02 -8.75 -7.89
CA LEU A 110 5.67 -9.08 -6.64
C LEU A 110 7.14 -8.62 -6.63
N PRO A 111 7.65 -8.13 -5.49
CA PRO A 111 9.09 -7.92 -5.30
C PRO A 111 9.80 -9.26 -5.08
N GLN A 112 11.14 -9.26 -5.20
CA GLN A 112 11.97 -10.40 -4.82
C GLN A 112 11.89 -10.67 -3.31
N ILE A 113 11.90 -9.60 -2.50
CA ILE A 113 11.70 -9.69 -1.06
C ILE A 113 10.53 -8.80 -0.66
N LEU A 114 9.49 -9.41 -0.11
CA LEU A 114 8.33 -8.67 0.39
C LEU A 114 8.55 -8.22 1.83
N ALA A 115 8.69 -6.92 2.04
CA ALA A 115 8.69 -6.34 3.38
C ALA A 115 7.25 -6.12 3.87
N LEU A 116 6.89 -6.73 5.01
CA LEU A 116 5.59 -6.54 5.65
C LEU A 116 5.73 -5.70 6.92
N HIS A 117 5.02 -4.57 6.95
CA HIS A 117 4.91 -3.73 8.13
C HIS A 117 3.57 -3.99 8.83
N LEU A 118 3.63 -4.50 10.06
CA LEU A 118 2.45 -4.69 10.88
C LEU A 118 2.08 -3.38 11.57
N LYS A 119 0.92 -2.79 11.23
CA LYS A 119 0.41 -1.55 11.85
C LYS A 119 -0.03 -1.79 13.29
N ARG A 120 0.95 -1.92 14.18
CA ARG A 120 0.72 -2.15 15.61
C ARG A 120 0.48 -0.89 16.41
N PHE A 121 0.51 0.29 15.81
CA PHE A 121 0.21 1.54 16.52
C PHE A 121 -1.08 2.11 15.96
N LYS A 122 -2.15 2.09 16.77
CA LYS A 122 -3.46 2.62 16.41
C LYS A 122 -3.77 3.81 17.30
N TYR A 123 -4.34 4.86 16.71
CA TYR A 123 -4.84 6.00 17.46
C TYR A 123 -6.19 5.63 18.10
N MET A 124 -6.33 5.85 19.40
CA MET A 124 -7.57 5.62 20.14
C MET A 124 -8.19 6.96 20.50
N GLU A 125 -9.28 7.33 19.81
CA GLU A 125 -9.95 8.62 19.98
C GLU A 125 -10.38 8.87 21.44
N HIS A 126 -11.00 7.88 22.08
CA HIS A 126 -11.46 7.99 23.48
C HIS A 126 -10.32 8.20 24.50
N LEU A 127 -9.09 7.87 24.15
CA LEU A 127 -7.90 8.11 24.99
C LEU A 127 -7.04 9.28 24.49
N ASN A 128 -7.37 9.83 23.33
CA ASN A 128 -6.60 10.85 22.61
C ASN A 128 -5.09 10.52 22.50
N ARG A 129 -4.73 9.26 22.20
CA ARG A 129 -3.33 8.83 22.06
C ARG A 129 -3.16 7.60 21.18
N TYR A 130 -1.95 7.39 20.70
CA TYR A 130 -1.55 6.14 20.08
C TYR A 130 -1.31 5.05 21.13
N ILE A 131 -1.81 3.86 20.86
CA ILE A 131 -1.55 2.67 21.67
C ILE A 131 -0.89 1.58 20.83
N LYS A 132 -0.07 0.76 21.49
CA LYS A 132 0.54 -0.42 20.87
C LYS A 132 -0.42 -1.62 20.96
N VAL A 133 -0.79 -2.14 19.80
CA VAL A 133 -1.53 -3.37 19.58
C VAL A 133 -0.59 -4.57 19.69
N SER A 134 -0.66 -5.24 20.85
CA SER A 134 0.19 -6.38 21.19
C SER A 134 -0.43 -7.74 20.83
N TYR A 135 -1.41 -7.77 19.92
CA TYR A 135 -2.04 -9.02 19.48
C TYR A 135 -1.02 -9.98 18.85
N ARG A 136 -1.15 -11.26 19.18
CA ARG A 136 -0.41 -12.33 18.52
C ARG A 136 -0.90 -12.44 17.07
N VAL A 137 0.05 -12.43 16.14
CA VAL A 137 -0.22 -12.67 14.72
C VAL A 137 0.55 -13.90 14.30
N VAL A 138 -0.15 -14.91 13.80
CA VAL A 138 0.47 -16.16 13.34
C VAL A 138 0.99 -15.98 11.93
N PHE A 139 2.25 -16.34 11.67
CA PHE A 139 2.84 -16.31 10.34
C PHE A 139 3.36 -17.70 9.97
N PRO A 140 3.00 -18.22 8.78
CA PRO A 140 3.51 -19.51 8.31
C PRO A 140 4.96 -19.37 7.83
N LEU A 141 5.68 -20.47 7.77
CA LEU A 141 7.00 -20.53 7.11
C LEU A 141 6.87 -20.25 5.61
N GLU A 142 5.81 -20.77 4.98
CA GLU A 142 5.47 -20.54 3.58
C GLU A 142 4.21 -19.69 3.46
N LEU A 143 4.32 -18.53 2.82
CA LEU A 143 3.21 -17.62 2.60
C LEU A 143 2.82 -17.62 1.12
N ARG A 144 1.58 -18.04 0.83
CA ARG A 144 0.98 -17.87 -0.50
C ARG A 144 0.23 -16.55 -0.54
N LEU A 145 0.56 -15.72 -1.52
CA LEU A 145 -0.15 -14.47 -1.81
C LEU A 145 -1.27 -14.78 -2.79
N PHE A 146 -2.48 -14.35 -2.47
CA PHE A 146 -3.65 -14.53 -3.35
C PHE A 146 -3.70 -13.34 -4.32
N ASN A 147 -4.11 -13.59 -5.56
CA ASN A 147 -4.20 -12.62 -6.66
C ASN A 147 -2.87 -12.33 -7.41
N THR A 148 -1.99 -13.33 -7.54
CA THR A 148 -1.15 -13.47 -8.74
C THR A 148 -1.92 -14.19 -9.83
#